data_AF-A0A7C7JPB3-F1
#
_entry.id   AF-A0A7C7JPB3-F1
#
_cell.length_a   1.000
_cell.length_b   1.000
_cell.length_c   1.000
_cell.angle_alpha   90.00
_cell.angle_beta   90.00
_cell.angle_gamma   90.00
#
_symmetry.space_group_name_H-M   'P 1'
#
loop_
_entity.id
_entity.type
_entity.pdbx_description
1 polymer ?
#
loop_
_entity_poly.entity_id
_entity_poly.type
_entity_poly.pdbx_seq_one_letter_code
_entity_poly.pdbx_strand_id
1 'polypeptide(L)' 'MNNDIDPRRHLPLDGAYNVRDLGGYATRDGRETRWRTIFRAAGMSDMTSGAQQTLLDEGVRTVIDFRGKQELEESPN' A
#
# COMPACT_ATOMS: atom_id res chain seq x y z
N MET A 1 18.06 6.02 16.91
CA MET A 1 16.97 6.14 15.92
C MET A 1 15.94 5.12 16.32
N ASN A 2 14.84 5.52 16.95
CA ASN A 2 13.85 4.56 17.44
C ASN A 2 13.23 3.84 16.24
N ASN A 3 13.53 2.56 16.16
CA ASN A 3 13.17 1.67 15.06
C ASN A 3 11.83 0.98 15.33
N ASP A 4 10.91 1.68 16.00
CA ASP A 4 9.57 1.18 16.26
C ASP A 4 8.71 1.48 15.05
N ILE A 5 8.78 0.58 14.07
CA ILE A 5 7.81 0.57 12.98
C ILE A 5 6.45 0.28 13.59
N ASP A 6 5.55 1.26 13.56
CA ASP A 6 4.17 1.09 14.01
C ASP A 6 3.55 -0.16 13.37
N PRO A 7 3.02 -1.11 14.16
CA PRO A 7 2.52 -2.38 13.64
C PRO A 7 1.36 -2.19 12.64
N ARG A 8 0.60 -1.08 12.74
CA ARG A 8 -0.48 -0.75 11.80
C ARG A 8 0.01 -0.46 10.39
N ARG A 9 1.31 -0.17 10.24
CA ARG A 9 1.91 0.17 8.95
C ARG A 9 1.85 -0.99 7.96
N HIS A 10 1.89 -2.22 8.44
CA HIS A 10 1.86 -3.39 7.58
C HIS A 10 0.42 -3.83 7.35
N LEU A 11 -0.02 -3.82 6.08
CA LEU A 11 -1.29 -4.39 5.69
C LEU A 11 -1.02 -5.75 5.01
N PRO A 12 -1.31 -6.89 5.66
CA PRO A 12 -1.12 -8.19 5.04
C PRO A 12 -2.18 -8.40 3.97
N LEU A 13 -1.74 -8.58 2.73
CA LEU A 13 -2.60 -8.85 1.56
C LEU A 13 -1.99 -10.00 0.76
N ASP A 14 -2.73 -11.10 0.67
CA ASP A 14 -2.27 -12.29 -0.05
C ASP A 14 -2.05 -11.99 -1.53
N GLY A 15 -0.83 -12.28 -2.00
CA GLY A 15 -0.41 -12.03 -3.39
C GLY A 15 0.02 -10.59 -3.67
N ALA A 16 0.07 -9.71 -2.66
CA ALA A 16 0.63 -8.37 -2.79
C ALA A 16 1.90 -8.21 -1.93
N TYR A 17 2.87 -7.50 -2.47
CA TYR A 17 4.20 -7.39 -1.87
C TYR A 17 4.45 -5.99 -1.30
N ASN A 18 5.03 -5.95 -0.09
CA ASN A 18 5.44 -4.73 0.60
C ASN A 18 4.32 -3.67 0.71
N VAL A 19 3.10 -4.11 0.99
CA VAL A 19 1.95 -3.21 1.19
C VAL A 19 2.08 -2.50 2.52
N ARG A 20 2.05 -1.17 2.50
CA ARG A 20 2.20 -0.33 3.69
C ARG A 20 1.23 0.84 3.69
N ASP A 21 0.66 1.14 4.86
CA ASP A 21 0.00 2.43 5.11
C ASP A 21 1.07 3.50 5.37
N LEU A 22 0.96 4.65 4.72
CA LEU A 22 1.87 5.78 4.89
C LEU A 22 1.42 6.74 6.00
N GLY A 23 0.48 6.36 6.86
CA GLY A 23 0.13 7.09 8.07
C GLY A 23 1.24 7.14 9.13
N GLY A 24 1.15 8.10 10.05
CA GLY A 24 2.03 8.23 11.21
C GLY A 24 3.47 8.68 10.91
N TYR A 25 3.76 9.18 9.70
CA TYR A 25 5.03 9.85 9.44
C TYR A 25 4.96 11.31 9.91
N ALA A 26 5.96 11.74 10.68
CA ALA A 26 6.10 13.13 11.09
C ALA A 26 6.30 14.04 9.86
N THR A 27 5.53 15.12 9.83
CA THR A 27 5.66 16.18 8.82
C THR A 27 6.51 17.32 9.37
N ARG A 28 7.03 18.19 8.47
CA ARG A 28 7.92 19.30 8.85
C ARG A 28 7.27 20.33 9.77
N ASP A 29 5.94 20.42 9.76
CA ASP A 29 5.13 21.30 10.59
C ASP A 29 4.65 20.63 11.89
N GLY A 30 5.24 19.49 12.27
CA GLY A 30 4.97 18.84 13.55
C GLY A 30 3.66 18.05 13.61
N ARG A 31 3.00 17.83 12.47
CA ARG A 31 1.83 16.93 12.35
C ARG A 31 2.29 15.52 11.94
N GLU A 32 1.31 14.65 11.74
CA GLU A 32 1.53 13.31 11.19
C GLU A 32 0.69 13.11 9.92
N THR A 33 1.20 12.29 9.00
CA THR A 33 0.40 11.79 7.89
C THR A 33 -0.80 11.00 8.42
N ARG A 34 -1.98 11.24 7.84
CA ARG A 34 -3.20 10.57 8.28
C ARG A 34 -3.18 9.10 7.87
N TRP A 35 -3.49 8.22 8.82
CA TRP A 35 -3.71 6.78 8.58
C TRP A 35 -4.85 6.54 7.58
N ARG A 36 -4.81 5.39 6.90
CA ARG A 36 -5.80 4.93 5.91
C ARG A 36 -6.09 5.95 4.82
N THR A 37 -5.05 6.65 4.36
CA THR A 37 -5.18 7.70 3.32
C THR A 37 -4.36 7.39 2.08
N ILE A 38 -3.12 6.92 2.25
CA ILE A 38 -2.25 6.52 1.14
C ILE A 38 -1.60 5.20 1.52
N PHE A 39 -1.79 4.20 0.67
CA PHE A 39 -1.08 2.94 0.72
C PHE A 39 -0.01 2.91 -0.37
N ARG A 40 1.10 2.23 -0.12
CA ARG A 40 2.08 1.87 -1.15
C ARG A 40 2.19 0.36 -1.24
N ALA A 41 2.51 -0.15 -2.42
CA ALA A 41 2.88 -1.54 -2.64
C ALA A 41 4.14 -1.61 -3.53
N ALA A 42 4.82 -2.75 -3.52
CA ALA A 42 5.88 -3.06 -4.48
C ALA A 42 5.34 -3.84 -5.69
N GLY A 43 4.33 -4.69 -5.50
CA GLY A 43 3.70 -5.46 -6.58
C GLY A 43 2.33 -5.98 -6.14
N MET A 44 1.41 -6.09 -7.10
CA MET A 44 0.00 -6.43 -6.84
C MET A 44 -0.59 -7.39 -7.89
N SER A 45 0.23 -7.90 -8.82
CA SER A 45 -0.20 -8.73 -9.96
C SER A 45 -0.79 -10.09 -9.54
N ASP A 46 -0.38 -10.63 -8.39
CA ASP A 46 -0.83 -11.94 -7.91
C ASP A 46 -1.93 -11.83 -6.84
N MET A 47 -2.51 -10.65 -6.67
CA MET A 47 -3.42 -10.36 -5.56
C MET A 47 -4.72 -11.16 -5.68
N THR A 48 -5.05 -11.90 -4.63
CA THR A 48 -6.29 -12.68 -4.58
C THR A 48 -7.52 -11.78 -4.56
N SER A 49 -8.67 -12.29 -5.00
CA SER A 49 -9.94 -11.54 -4.93
C SER A 49 -10.31 -11.13 -3.48
N GLY A 50 -9.93 -11.93 -2.48
CA GLY A 50 -10.12 -11.58 -1.07
C GLY A 50 -9.26 -10.38 -0.66
N ALA A 51 -7.99 -10.36 -1.07
CA ALA A 51 -7.11 -9.23 -0.82
C ALA A 51 -7.56 -7.94 -1.55
N GLN A 52 -8.11 -8.08 -2.77
CA GLN A 52 -8.74 -6.96 -3.47
C GLN A 52 -9.92 -6.39 -2.68
N GLN A 53 -10.79 -7.25 -2.13
CA GLN A 53 -11.90 -6.83 -1.29
C GLN A 53 -11.43 -6.10 -0.02
N THR A 54 -10.36 -6.58 0.63
CA THR A 54 -9.77 -5.89 1.79
C THR A 54 -9.36 -4.44 1.46
N LEU A 55 -8.78 -4.18 0.28
CA LEU A 55 -8.45 -2.82 -0.15
C LEU A 55 -9.71 -1.96 -0.36
N LEU A 56 -10.77 -2.53 -0.92
CA LEU A 56 -12.05 -1.83 -1.08
C LEU A 56 -12.68 -1.48 0.27
N ASP A 57 -12.60 -2.38 1.24
CA ASP A 57 -13.10 -2.20 2.61
C ASP A 57 -12.29 -1.15 3.39
N GLU A 58 -10.98 -1.06 3.15
CA GLU A 58 -10.12 0.04 3.64
C GLU A 58 -10.39 1.38 2.92
N GLY A 59 -11.29 1.40 1.93
CA GLY A 59 -11.72 2.62 1.26
C GLY A 59 -10.89 3.02 0.04
N VAL A 60 -10.00 2.14 -0.46
CA VAL A 60 -9.22 2.42 -1.67
C VAL A 60 -10.16 2.48 -2.88
N ARG A 61 -10.02 3.54 -3.67
CA ARG A 61 -10.82 3.77 -4.90
C ARG A 61 -9.98 4.09 -6.13
N THR A 62 -8.71 4.38 -5.92
CA THR A 62 -7.78 4.77 -6.99
C THR A 62 -6.47 4.02 -6.81
N VAL A 63 -6.00 3.40 -7.88
CA VAL A 63 -4.67 2.82 -7.98
C VAL A 63 -3.89 3.65 -9.00
N ILE A 64 -2.71 4.11 -8.60
CA ILE A 64 -1.76 4.76 -9.50
C ILE A 64 -0.63 3.77 -9.72
N ASP A 65 -0.60 3.14 -10.88
CA ASP A 65 0.43 2.18 -11.26
C ASP A 65 1.59 2.92 -11.93
N PHE A 66 2.77 2.86 -11.31
CA PHE A 66 3.97 3.51 -11.82
C PHE A 66 4.85 2.60 -12.69
N ARG A 67 4.42 1.35 -12.93
CA ARG A 67 5.15 0.41 -13.77
C ARG A 67 5.16 0.86 -15.23
N GLY A 68 6.26 0.57 -15.92
CA GLY A 68 6.37 0.76 -17.36
C GLY A 68 5.55 -0.24 -18.16
N LYS A 69 5.44 -0.01 -19.47
CA LYS A 69 4.67 -0.89 -20.38
C LYS A 69 5.15 -2.35 -20.34
N GLN A 70 6.47 -2.57 -20.39
CA GLN A 70 7.05 -3.91 -20.37
C GLN A 70 6.70 -4.66 -19.07
N GLU A 71 6.83 -4.00 -17.91
CA GLU A 71 6.49 -4.59 -16.63
C GLU A 71 5.00 -4.97 -16.53
N LEU A 72 4.10 -4.19 -17.15
CA LEU A 72 2.66 -4.48 -17.22
C LEU A 72 2.34 -5.65 -18.16
N GLU A 73 3.06 -5.78 -19.27
CA GLU A 73 2.92 -6.91 -20.20
C GLU A 73 3.43 -8.22 -19.56
N GLU A 74 4.53 -8.16 -18.83
CA GLU A 74 5.11 -9.31 -18.12
C GLU A 74 4.29 -9.71 -16.88
N SER A 75 3.59 -8.78 -16.24
CA SER A 75 2.86 -9.02 -14.99
C SER A 75 1.63 -8.10 -14.86
N PRO A 76 0.52 -8.41 -15.55
CA PRO A 76 -0.71 -7.62 -15.45
C PRO A 76 -1.35 -7.72 -14.05
N ASN A 77 -2.15 -6.71 -13.68
CA ASN A 77 -3.00 -6.76 -12.48
C ASN A 77 -4.32 -7.47 -12.77
#